data_AF-A0A7T8HKZ5-F1
#
_entry.id   AF-A0A7T8HKZ5-F1
#
_cell.length_a   1.000
_cell.length_b   1.000
_cell.length_c   1.000
_cell.angle_alpha   90.00
_cell.angle_beta   90.00
_cell.angle_gamma   90.00
#
_symmetry.space_group_name_H-M   'P 1'
#
loop_
_entity.id
_entity.type
_entity.pdbx_description
1 polymer ?
#
loop_
_entity_poly.entity_id
_entity_poly.type
_entity_poly.pdbx_seq_one_letter_code
_entity_poly.pdbx_strand_id
1 'polypeptide(L)'
;MEELAIKFETSINTIFHVLHDDLGLSIKSARWIPKMLTEDHKMKRVRCAQAFLKLNFELGLGFLDKIVTMDETSVSFFTPESKRGSSQWLPKGSNPPLKFKRQ
;
A
#
# COMPACT_ATOMS: atom_id res chain seq x y z
N MET A 1 21.28 -1.04 -5.51
CA MET A 1 22.20 -2.20 -5.42
C MET A 1 23.46 -1.90 -6.19
N GLU A 2 23.37 -1.63 -7.49
CA GLU A 2 24.51 -1.20 -8.32
C GLU A 2 25.20 0.06 -7.77
N GLU A 3 24.45 1.09 -7.39
CA GLU A 3 25.02 2.30 -6.79
C GLU A 3 25.82 2.02 -5.50
N LEU A 4 25.33 1.12 -4.65
CA LEU A 4 26.04 0.70 -3.43
C LEU A 4 27.27 -0.14 -3.77
N ALA A 5 27.16 -1.04 -4.75
CA ALA A 5 28.27 -1.86 -5.21
C ALA A 5 29.42 -0.99 -5.75
N ILE A 6 29.09 0.05 -6.53
CA ILE A 6 30.06 1.04 -7.01
C ILE A 6 30.67 1.82 -5.84
N LYS A 7 29.83 2.33 -4.94
CA LYS A 7 30.26 3.14 -3.79
C LYS A 7 31.20 2.41 -2.84
N PHE A 8 30.99 1.11 -2.65
CA PHE A 8 31.79 0.25 -1.76
C PHE A 8 32.80 -0.61 -2.52
N GLU A 9 33.00 -0.36 -3.81
CA GLU A 9 33.95 -1.09 -4.68
C GLU A 9 33.84 -2.61 -4.52
N THR A 10 32.62 -3.12 -4.45
CA THR A 10 32.34 -4.54 -4.18
C THR A 10 31.30 -5.09 -5.15
N SER A 11 31.08 -6.40 -5.11
CA SER A 11 30.09 -7.04 -5.96
C SER A 11 28.66 -6.78 -5.47
N ILE A 12 27.70 -6.76 -6.40
CA ILE A 12 26.26 -6.69 -6.07
C ILE A 12 25.86 -7.82 -5.11
N ASN A 13 26.45 -9.01 -5.28
CA ASN A 13 26.16 -10.16 -4.44
C ASN A 13 26.66 -9.95 -3.00
N THR A 14 27.84 -9.34 -2.83
CA THR A 14 28.36 -8.97 -1.51
C THR A 14 27.43 -7.98 -0.81
N ILE A 15 26.98 -6.93 -1.52
CA ILE A 15 25.99 -5.99 -0.96
C ILE A 15 24.69 -6.70 -0.59
N PHE A 16 24.23 -7.64 -1.41
CA PHE A 16 23.01 -8.41 -1.12
C PHE A 16 23.15 -9.21 0.17
N HIS A 17 24.24 -9.96 0.32
CA HIS A 17 24.52 -10.74 1.53
C HIS A 17 24.56 -9.85 2.77
N VAL A 18 25.29 -8.73 2.72
CA VAL A 18 25.36 -7.80 3.87
C VAL A 18 23.98 -7.27 4.23
N LEU A 19 23.18 -6.83 3.24
CA LEU A 19 21.85 -6.29 3.52
C LEU A 19 20.88 -7.37 4.03
N HIS A 20 20.88 -8.55 3.44
CA HIS A 20 19.89 -9.59 3.73
C HIS A 20 20.25 -10.47 4.94
N ASP A 21 21.51 -10.89 5.03
CA ASP A 21 21.99 -11.86 6.00
C ASP A 21 22.54 -11.15 7.24
N ASP A 22 23.49 -10.23 7.06
CA ASP A 22 24.16 -9.56 8.20
C ASP A 22 23.27 -8.51 8.87
N LEU A 23 22.58 -7.69 8.07
CA LEU A 23 21.71 -6.62 8.55
C LEU A 23 20.24 -7.03 8.69
N GLY A 24 19.89 -8.24 8.23
CA GLY A 24 18.53 -8.77 8.38
C GLY A 24 17.45 -7.95 7.67
N LEU A 25 17.79 -7.28 6.56
CA LEU A 25 16.84 -6.51 5.76
C LEU A 25 16.14 -7.39 4.74
N SER A 26 15.01 -6.89 4.24
CA SER A 26 14.18 -7.53 3.23
C SER A 26 13.71 -6.48 2.23
N ILE A 27 13.68 -6.85 0.95
CA ILE A 27 13.18 -5.97 -0.10
C ILE A 27 11.64 -5.94 -0.03
N LYS A 28 11.07 -4.76 0.16
CA LYS A 28 9.62 -4.55 0.17
C LYS A 28 9.23 -3.44 -0.80
N SER A 29 8.29 -3.73 -1.68
CA SER A 29 7.70 -2.73 -2.57
C SER A 29 6.64 -1.90 -1.84
N ALA A 30 6.57 -0.61 -2.15
CA ALA A 30 5.55 0.25 -1.57
C ALA A 30 4.13 -0.22 -1.91
N ARG A 31 3.27 -0.25 -0.89
CA ARG A 31 1.83 -0.52 -1.05
C ARG A 31 1.12 0.75 -1.46
N TRP A 32 0.42 0.69 -2.59
CA TRP A 32 -0.38 1.81 -3.06
C TRP A 32 -1.69 1.90 -2.28
N ILE A 33 -1.98 3.07 -1.73
CA ILE A 33 -3.25 3.39 -1.08
C ILE A 33 -3.83 4.66 -1.73
N PRO A 34 -5.16 4.78 -1.90
CA PRO A 34 -5.76 5.93 -2.56
C PRO A 34 -5.46 7.27 -1.87
N LYS A 35 -5.45 7.28 -0.53
CA LYS A 35 -5.21 8.47 0.29
C LYS A 35 -4.67 8.06 1.66
N MET A 36 -3.77 8.85 2.22
CA MET A 36 -3.39 8.72 3.63
C MET A 36 -4.50 9.30 4.50
N LEU A 37 -5.16 8.45 5.28
CA LEU A 37 -6.29 8.85 6.12
C LEU A 37 -5.80 9.44 7.44
N THR A 38 -6.38 10.58 7.84
CA THR A 38 -6.25 11.13 9.19
C THR A 38 -7.08 10.29 10.18
N GLU A 39 -6.85 10.46 11.48
CA GLU A 39 -7.65 9.78 12.49
C GLU A 39 -9.15 10.11 12.38
N ASP A 40 -9.49 11.37 12.08
CA ASP A 40 -10.88 11.78 11.86
C ASP A 40 -11.53 11.06 10.67
N HIS A 41 -10.80 10.91 9.56
CA HIS A 41 -11.29 10.14 8.41
C HIS A 41 -11.53 8.67 8.78
N LYS A 42 -10.64 8.06 9.58
CA LYS A 42 -10.79 6.68 10.04
C LYS A 42 -12.02 6.53 10.93
N MET A 43 -12.17 7.42 11.92
CA MET A 43 -13.33 7.43 12.83
C MET A 43 -14.63 7.58 12.05
N LYS A 44 -14.70 8.52 11.10
CA LYS A 44 -15.88 8.72 10.26
C LYS A 44 -16.23 7.47 9.46
N ARG A 45 -15.23 6.81 8.86
CA ARG A 45 -15.44 5.56 8.10
C ARG A 45 -15.99 4.43 8.99
N VAL A 46 -15.43 4.25 10.19
CA VAL A 46 -15.91 3.23 11.14
C VAL A 46 -17.37 3.51 11.53
N ARG A 47 -17.69 4.76 11.88
CA ARG A 47 -19.06 5.16 12.25
C ARG A 47 -20.05 4.92 11.10
N CYS A 48 -19.71 5.32 9.88
CA CYS A 48 -20.56 5.08 8.71
C CYS A 48 -20.77 3.58 8.45
N ALA A 49 -19.71 2.77 8.55
CA ALA A 49 -19.79 1.32 8.36
C ALA A 49 -20.67 0.65 9.43
N GLN A 50 -20.54 1.06 10.69
CA GLN A 50 -21.39 0.56 11.79
C GLN A 50 -22.87 0.93 11.59
N ALA A 51 -23.15 2.17 11.18
CA ALA A 51 -24.52 2.60 10.90
C ALA A 51 -25.13 1.83 9.72
N PHE A 52 -24.37 1.63 8.65
CA PHE A 52 -24.80 0.85 7.49
C PHE A 52 -25.04 -0.63 7.85
N LEU A 53 -24.17 -1.22 8.66
CA LEU A 53 -24.32 -2.60 9.12
C LEU A 53 -25.60 -2.80 9.95
N LYS A 54 -25.90 -1.84 10.86
CA LYS A 54 -27.15 -1.84 11.63
C LYS A 54 -28.36 -1.74 10.71
N LEU A 55 -28.35 -0.82 9.75
CA LEU A 55 -29.43 -0.66 8.77
C LEU A 55 -29.66 -1.93 7.95
N ASN A 56 -28.59 -2.57 7.48
CA ASN A 56 -28.67 -3.83 6.74
C ASN A 56 -29.28 -4.96 7.59
N PHE A 57 -28.96 -5.01 8.88
CA PHE A 57 -29.55 -5.98 9.80
C PHE A 57 -31.05 -5.72 10.02
N GLU A 58 -31.45 -4.46 10.19
CA GLU A 58 -32.84 -4.07 10.43
C GLU A 58 -33.74 -4.27 9.20
N LEU A 59 -33.23 -3.98 8.00
CA LEU A 59 -34.00 -4.10 6.75
C LEU A 59 -34.00 -5.53 6.17
N GLY A 60 -33.11 -6.40 6.64
CA GLY A 60 -33.10 -7.83 6.33
C GLY A 60 -32.68 -8.17 4.89
N LEU A 61 -33.05 -9.39 4.48
CA LEU A 61 -32.71 -9.95 3.17
C LEU A 61 -33.36 -9.11 2.05
N GLY A 62 -32.55 -8.65 1.09
CA GLY A 62 -32.99 -7.84 -0.05
C GLY A 62 -32.75 -6.33 0.07
N PHE A 63 -32.16 -5.83 1.17
CA PHE A 63 -31.71 -4.44 1.24
C PHE A 63 -30.60 -4.15 0.23
N LEU A 64 -29.59 -5.02 0.18
CA LEU A 64 -28.44 -4.86 -0.73
C LEU A 64 -28.85 -4.95 -2.20
N ASP A 65 -29.86 -5.77 -2.54
CA ASP A 65 -30.36 -5.94 -3.91
C ASP A 65 -30.98 -4.65 -4.49
N LYS A 66 -31.34 -3.70 -3.63
CA LYS A 66 -31.91 -2.40 -4.02
C LYS A 66 -30.83 -1.33 -4.24
N ILE A 67 -29.57 -1.61 -3.92
CA ILE A 67 -28.49 -0.63 -4.03
C ILE A 67 -27.95 -0.65 -5.46
N VAL A 68 -28.14 0.48 -6.15
CA VAL A 68 -27.45 0.76 -7.42
C VAL A 68 -26.31 1.74 -7.11
N THR A 69 -25.10 1.40 -7.54
CA THR A 69 -23.92 2.25 -7.37
C THR A 69 -23.21 2.46 -8.71
N MET A 70 -22.54 3.60 -8.86
CA MET A 70 -21.79 3.97 -10.04
C MET A 70 -20.58 4.81 -9.61
N ASP A 71 -19.45 4.59 -10.29
CA ASP A 71 -18.22 5.38 -10.11
C ASP A 71 -17.46 5.45 -11.43
N GLU A 72 -16.64 6.47 -11.61
CA GLU A 72 -15.85 6.69 -12.83
C GLU A 72 -14.40 6.29 -12.61
N THR A 73 -13.87 5.41 -13.46
CA THR A 73 -12.46 5.02 -13.44
C THR A 73 -11.71 5.68 -14.60
N SER A 74 -10.83 6.65 -14.30
CA SER A 74 -9.93 7.20 -15.33
C SER A 74 -8.87 6.16 -15.73
N VAL A 75 -8.81 5.80 -17.00
CA VAL A 75 -7.77 4.92 -17.56
C VAL A 75 -6.64 5.78 -18.12
N SER A 76 -5.44 5.65 -17.54
CA SER A 76 -4.23 6.35 -18.02
C SER A 76 -3.38 5.41 -18.87
N PHE A 77 -2.86 5.92 -19.99
CA PHE A 77 -1.91 5.20 -20.85
C PHE A 77 -0.51 5.08 -20.23
N PHE A 78 -0.20 5.88 -19.21
CA PHE A 78 1.13 5.90 -18.58
C PHE A 78 1.03 5.79 -17.05
N THR A 79 1.86 4.91 -16.48
CA THR A 79 2.05 4.78 -15.02
C THR A 79 3.51 5.09 -14.70
N PRO A 80 3.83 6.19 -13.99
CA PRO A 80 5.19 6.71 -13.88
C PRO A 80 6.15 5.82 -13.07
N GLU A 81 5.64 4.91 -12.24
CA GLU A 81 6.47 4.06 -11.41
C GLU A 81 5.91 2.63 -11.38
N SER A 82 6.73 1.64 -11.75
CA SER A 82 6.37 0.24 -11.59
C SER A 82 6.42 -0.17 -10.11
N LYS A 83 5.62 -1.17 -9.72
CA LYS A 83 5.65 -1.73 -8.36
C LYS A 83 7.08 -2.15 -7.95
N ARG A 84 7.85 -2.71 -8.91
CA ARG A 84 9.25 -3.11 -8.69
C ARG A 84 10.16 -1.90 -8.43
N GLY A 85 9.96 -0.79 -9.15
CA GLY A 85 10.71 0.46 -8.94
C GLY A 85 10.55 1.03 -7.53
N SER A 86 9.39 0.82 -6.89
CA SER A 86 9.11 1.28 -5.52
C SER A 86 9.69 0.40 -4.40
N SER A 87 10.67 -0.46 -4.71
CA SER A 87 11.21 -1.42 -3.75
C SER A 87 12.31 -0.81 -2.90
N GLN A 88 12.23 -1.02 -1.59
CA GLN A 88 13.17 -0.50 -0.60
C GLN A 88 13.61 -1.62 0.34
N TRP A 89 14.83 -1.54 0.85
CA TRP A 89 15.34 -2.43 1.88
C TRP A 89 14.82 -1.99 3.25
N LEU A 90 14.08 -2.87 3.93
CA LEU A 90 13.51 -2.59 5.24
C LEU A 90 13.76 -3.75 6.21
N PRO A 91 13.78 -3.49 7.53
CA PRO A 91 13.91 -4.55 8.53
C PRO A 91 12.89 -5.67 8.34
N LYS A 92 13.30 -6.92 8.57
CA LYS A 92 12.37 -8.06 8.64
C LYS A 92 11.28 -7.74 9.70
N GLY A 93 10.02 -8.02 9.36
CA GLY A 93 8.86 -7.71 10.20
C GLY A 93 8.26 -6.30 10.09
N SER A 94 8.95 -5.34 9.47
CA SER A 94 8.37 -4.00 9.26
C SER A 94 7.20 -3.97 8.27
N ASN A 95 6.35 -2.95 8.35
CA ASN A 95 5.33 -2.74 7.33
C ASN A 95 5.96 -2.23 6.02
N PRO A 96 5.44 -2.62 4.84
CA PRO A 96 5.85 -2.01 3.58
C PRO A 96 5.59 -0.50 3.59
N PRO A 97 6.40 0.28 2.85
CA PRO A 97 6.18 1.71 2.74
C PRO A 97 4.84 1.98 2.07
N LEU A 98 4.16 3.06 2.47
CA LEU A 98 2.90 3.45 1.87
C LEU A 98 3.15 4.53 0.81
N LYS A 99 2.58 4.32 -0.38
CA LYS A 99 2.54 5.33 -1.43
C LYS A 99 1.10 5.74 -1.71
N PHE A 100 0.86 7.03 -1.87
CA PHE A 100 -0.44 7.61 -2.15
C PHE A 100 -0.28 8.87 -2.99
N LYS A 101 -1.31 9.23 -3.77
CA LYS A 101 -1.30 10.50 -4.51
C LYS A 101 -1.35 11.66 -3.52
N ARG A 102 -0.45 12.62 -3.65
CA ARG A 102 -0.58 13.96 -3.04
C ARG A 102 -1.45 14.80 -3.99
N GLN A 103 -2.53 15.38 -3.47
CA GLN A 103 -3.35 16.35 -4.21
C GLN A 103 -2.61 17.67 -4.30
#